data_AF-A0A8T5VG50-F1
#
_entry.id   AF-A0A8T5VG50-F1
#
_cell.length_a   1.000
_cell.length_b   1.000
_cell.length_c   1.000
_cell.angle_alpha   90.00
_cell.angle_beta   90.00
_cell.angle_gamma   90.00
#
_symmetry.space_group_name_H-M   'P 1'
#
loop_
_entity.id
_entity.type
_entity.pdbx_description
1 polymer ?
#
loop_
_entity_poly.entity_id
_entity_poly.type
_entity_poly.pdbx_seq_one_letter_code
_entity_poly.pdbx_strand_id
1 'polypeptide(L)' 'MTRLLEEAFSKVSGLPDSEQDELARTMLELAGVDQPPIQLTAAEEADLAEAEIARGELASADEVRAMWAKHGL' A
#
# COMPACT_ATOMS: atom_id res chain seq x y z
N MET A 1 22.08 14.45 -0.73
CA MET A 1 21.45 13.32 -0.01
C MET A 1 22.05 13.29 1.40
N THR A 2 21.67 12.36 2.28
CA THR A 2 22.48 12.17 3.51
C THR A 2 23.82 11.54 3.13
N ARG A 3 24.87 11.80 3.92
CA ARG A 3 26.20 11.25 3.65
C ARG A 3 26.20 9.71 3.57
N LEU A 4 25.35 9.05 4.36
CA LEU A 4 25.17 7.60 4.32
C LEU A 4 24.48 7.13 3.03
N LEU A 5 23.46 7.87 2.57
CA LEU A 5 22.74 7.55 1.34
C LEU A 5 23.59 7.78 0.08
N GLU A 6 24.48 8.78 0.09
CA GLU A 6 25.45 9.02 -0.98
C GLU A 6 26.47 7.88 -1.10
N GLU A 7 27.00 7.42 0.03
CA GLU A 7 27.89 6.25 0.06
C GLU A 7 27.20 4.98 -0.45
N ALA A 8 25.95 4.74 -0.02
CA ALA A 8 25.15 3.61 -0.50
C ALA A 8 24.95 3.68 -2.02
N PHE A 9 24.54 4.82 -2.56
CA PHE A 9 24.36 4.99 -4.01
C PHE A 9 25.65 4.75 -4.79
N SER A 10 26.79 5.27 -4.32
CA SER A 10 28.09 5.07 -4.97
C SER A 10 28.52 3.59 -4.98
N LYS A 11 28.12 2.80 -3.98
CA LYS A 11 28.40 1.36 -3.95
C LYS A 11 27.49 0.60 -4.89
N VAL A 12 26.19 0.89 -4.86
CA VAL A 12 25.19 0.23 -5.69
C VAL A 12 25.44 0.50 -7.17
N SER A 13 25.83 1.73 -7.56
CA SER A 13 26.09 2.09 -8.96
C SER A 13 27.25 1.32 -9.62
N GLY A 14 28.05 0.59 -8.84
CA GLY A 14 29.12 -0.29 -9.34
C GLY A 14 28.72 -1.75 -9.53
N LEU A 15 27.50 -2.15 -9.14
CA LEU A 15 26.98 -3.51 -9.29
C LEU A 15 26.49 -3.78 -10.73
N PRO A 16 26.26 -5.04 -11.13
CA PRO A 16 25.55 -5.34 -12.37
C PRO A 16 24.15 -4.74 -12.39
N ASP A 17 23.66 -4.37 -13.58
CA ASP A 17 22.34 -3.72 -13.77
C ASP A 17 21.20 -4.49 -13.08
N SER A 18 21.21 -5.82 -13.12
CA SER A 18 20.19 -6.65 -12.47
C SER A 18 20.15 -6.48 -10.95
N GLU A 19 21.31 -6.34 -10.31
CA GLU A 19 21.41 -6.14 -8.86
C GLU A 19 21.07 -4.69 -8.48
N GLN A 20 21.42 -3.73 -9.34
CA GLN A 20 21.01 -2.33 -9.18
C GLN A 20 19.48 -2.21 -9.22
N ASP A 21 18.83 -2.85 -10.19
CA ASP A 21 17.38 -2.83 -10.36
C ASP A 21 16.64 -3.48 -9.18
N GLU A 22 17.17 -4.58 -8.63
CA GLU A 22 16.58 -5.25 -7.46
C GLU A 22 16.63 -4.36 -6.21
N LEU A 23 17.77 -3.72 -5.98
CA LEU A 23 17.94 -2.76 -4.88
C LEU A 23 17.07 -1.52 -5.07
N ALA A 24 16.97 -1.01 -6.31
CA ALA A 24 16.11 0.12 -6.63
C ALA A 24 14.64 -0.18 -6.34
N ARG A 25 14.12 -1.36 -6.76
CA ARG A 25 12.74 -1.78 -6.45
C ARG A 25 12.49 -1.84 -4.95
N THR A 26 13.41 -2.41 -4.18
CA THR A 26 13.31 -2.48 -2.72
C THR A 26 13.26 -1.08 -2.10
N MET A 27 14.09 -0.14 -2.57
CA MET A 27 14.07 1.25 -2.08
C MET A 27 12.77 1.98 -2.44
N LEU A 28 12.23 1.74 -3.63
CA LEU A 28 10.94 2.30 -4.06
C LEU A 28 9.80 1.79 -3.18
N GLU A 29 9.75 0.49 -2.91
CA GLU A 29 8.74 -0.12 -2.03
C GLU A 29 8.79 0.48 -0.61
N LEU A 30 9.99 0.61 -0.04
CA LEU A 30 10.21 1.25 1.27
C LEU A 30 9.83 2.74 1.26
N ALA A 31 9.98 3.42 0.13
CA ALA A 31 9.58 4.81 -0.04
C ALA A 31 8.07 4.99 -0.30
N GLY A 32 7.30 3.89 -0.38
CA GLY A 32 5.87 3.93 -0.66
C GLY A 32 5.52 4.02 -2.15
N VAL A 33 6.48 3.80 -3.04
CA VAL A 33 6.29 3.77 -4.50
C VAL A 33 6.13 2.32 -4.93
N ASP A 34 5.14 2.04 -5.78
CA ASP A 34 4.85 0.69 -6.31
C ASP A 34 4.74 -0.39 -5.22
N GLN A 35 4.17 -0.04 -4.06
CA GLN A 35 3.89 -1.04 -3.03
C GLN A 35 2.96 -2.12 -3.59
N PRO A 36 3.30 -3.41 -3.45
CA PRO A 36 2.40 -4.47 -3.85
C PRO A 36 1.08 -4.29 -3.10
N PRO A 37 -0.07 -4.59 -3.75
CA PRO A 37 -1.35 -4.57 -3.05
C PRO A 37 -1.26 -5.44 -1.79
N ILE A 38 -1.96 -5.02 -0.72
CA ILE A 38 -2.11 -5.87 0.45
C ILE A 38 -2.79 -7.16 -0.01
N GLN A 39 -2.07 -8.28 0.09
CA GLN A 39 -2.60 -9.59 -0.25
C GLN A 39 -3.43 -10.07 0.92
N LEU A 40 -4.75 -10.12 0.72
CA LEU A 40 -5.68 -10.65 1.69
C LEU A 40 -5.44 -12.16 1.87
N THR A 41 -5.59 -12.62 3.09
CA THR A 41 -5.68 -14.04 3.38
C THR A 41 -6.98 -14.60 2.80
N ALA A 42 -7.03 -15.91 2.55
CA ALA A 42 -8.24 -16.56 2.07
C ALA A 42 -9.45 -16.37 3.00
N ALA A 43 -9.22 -16.14 4.31
CA ALA A 43 -10.27 -15.83 5.27
C ALA A 43 -10.79 -14.39 5.07
N GLU A 44 -9.90 -13.40 4.96
CA GLU A 44 -10.26 -12.00 4.74
C GLU A 44 -10.95 -11.78 3.38
N GLU A 45 -10.52 -12.51 2.35
CA GLU A 45 -11.17 -12.46 1.03
C GLU A 45 -12.56 -13.10 1.06
N ALA A 46 -12.77 -14.14 1.86
CA ALA A 46 -14.09 -14.73 2.08
C ALA A 46 -15.02 -13.82 2.91
N ASP A 47 -14.47 -13.06 3.86
CA ASP A 47 -15.23 -12.07 4.65
C ASP A 47 -15.69 -10.87 3.80
N LEU A 48 -14.94 -10.51 2.76
CA LEU A 48 -15.32 -9.47 1.79
C LEU A 48 -16.35 -9.93 0.76
N ALA A 49 -16.68 -11.22 0.71
CA ALA A 49 -17.56 -11.77 -0.32
C ALA A 49 -18.94 -11.08 -0.34
N GLU A 50 -19.56 -11.06 -1.53
CA GLU A 50 -20.90 -10.50 -1.80
C GLU A 50 -21.99 -10.91 -0.80
N ALA A 51 -21.78 -11.98 -0.03
CA ALA A 51 -22.62 -12.41 1.07
C ALA A 51 -22.86 -11.31 2.13
N GLU A 52 -21.89 -10.41 2.39
CA GLU A 52 -22.04 -9.35 3.40
C GLU A 52 -22.82 -8.15 2.87
N ILE A 53 -22.63 -7.82 1.58
CA ILE A 53 -23.49 -6.89 0.83
C ILE A 53 -24.92 -7.44 0.76
N ALA A 54 -25.07 -8.75 0.48
CA ALA A 54 -26.36 -9.43 0.39
C ALA A 54 -27.05 -9.61 1.75
N ARG A 55 -26.30 -9.70 2.85
CA ARG A 55 -26.82 -9.69 4.23
C ARG A 55 -27.38 -8.33 4.65
N GLY A 56 -27.07 -7.26 3.92
CA GLY A 56 -27.95 -6.10 3.79
C GLY A 56 -27.97 -5.12 4.97
N GLU A 57 -26.83 -4.86 5.59
CA GLU A 57 -26.68 -3.73 6.54
C GLU A 57 -25.76 -2.64 5.98
N LEU A 58 -25.98 -2.26 4.73
CA LEU A 58 -25.30 -1.11 4.15
C LEU A 58 -25.86 0.18 4.75
N ALA A 59 -24.98 1.05 5.22
CA ALA A 59 -25.36 2.41 5.60
C ALA A 59 -25.95 3.15 4.38
N SER A 60 -27.05 3.85 4.60
CA SER A 60 -27.62 4.79 3.64
C SER A 60 -26.65 5.94 3.37
N ALA A 61 -26.82 6.59 2.23
CA ALA A 61 -26.00 7.74 1.87
C ALA A 61 -26.11 8.89 2.90
N ASP A 62 -27.25 9.04 3.57
CA ASP A 62 -27.44 10.02 4.64
C ASP A 62 -26.67 9.66 5.91
N GLU A 63 -26.63 8.38 6.29
CA GLU A 63 -25.84 7.91 7.44
C GLU A 63 -24.34 8.10 7.20
N VAL A 64 -23.86 7.82 5.98
CA VAL A 64 -22.47 8.06 5.59
C VAL A 64 -22.13 9.56 5.67
N ARG A 65 -23.00 10.43 5.13
CA ARG A 65 -22.80 11.89 5.21
C ARG A 65 -22.78 12.40 6.64
N ALA A 66 -23.69 11.91 7.50
CA ALA A 66 -23.72 12.29 8.91
C ALA A 66 -22.46 11.86 9.66
N MET A 67 -21.93 10.67 9.34
CA MET A 67 -20.67 10.19 9.90
C MET A 67 -19.49 11.06 9.47
N TRP A 68 -19.36 11.41 8.19
CA TRP A 68 -18.27 12.29 7.72
C TRP A 68 -18.35 13.70 8.32
N ALA A 69 -19.55 14.27 8.44
CA ALA A 69 -19.74 15.56 9.06
C ALA A 69 -19.26 15.60 10.53
N LYS A 70 -19.40 14.50 11.28
CA LYS A 70 -18.85 14.36 12.65
C LYS A 70 -17.31 14.49 12.67
N HIS A 71 -16.65 14.10 11.59
CA HIS A 71 -15.20 14.14 11.42
C HIS A 71 -14.71 15.36 10.61
N GLY A 72 -15.61 16.26 10.21
CA GLY A 72 -15.28 17.49 9.47
C GLY A 72 -14.89 17.25 8.00
N LEU A 73 -15.33 16.12 7.43
CA LEU A 73 -15.16 15.75 6.02
C LEU A 73 -16.43 16.07 5.22
#